data_AF-A0A1Z3MJ77-F1
#
_entry.id   AF-A0A1Z3MJ77-F1
#
_cell.length_a   1.000
_cell.length_b   1.000
_cell.length_c   1.000
_cell.angle_alpha   90.00
_cell.angle_beta   90.00
_cell.angle_gamma   90.00
#
_symmetry.space_group_name_H-M   'P 1'
#
loop_
_entity.id
_entity.type
_entity.pdbx_description
1 polymer ?
#
loop_
_entity_poly.entity_id
_entity_poly.type
_entity_poly.pdbx_seq_one_letter_code
_entity_poly.pdbx_strand_id
1 'polypeptide(L)' 'MRDIKTYLSVAPVLSTLWFGALAGLLIEINRLFPDALS' A
#
# COMPACT_ATOMS: atom_id res chain seq x y z
N MET A 1 7.90 1.73 23.20
CA MET A 1 8.15 2.09 21.77
C MET A 1 8.75 0.94 20.96
N ARG A 2 9.60 0.05 21.51
CA ARG A 2 10.22 -1.05 20.74
C ARG A 2 9.21 -2.12 20.31
N ASP A 3 8.32 -2.54 21.20
CA ASP A 3 7.37 -3.63 20.92
C ASP A 3 6.32 -3.25 19.85
N ILE A 4 5.91 -1.98 19.83
CA ILE A 4 5.03 -1.43 18.79
C ILE A 4 5.71 -1.48 17.41
N LYS A 5 7.00 -1.13 17.34
CA LYS A 5 7.77 -1.20 16.09
C LYS A 5 7.92 -2.65 15.64
N THR A 6 8.22 -3.56 16.55
CA THR A 6 8.29 -5.00 16.25
C THR A 6 6.95 -5.53 15.74
N TYR A 7 5.83 -5.15 16.36
CA TYR A 7 4.49 -5.54 15.91
C TYR A 7 4.17 -5.00 14.51
N LEU A 8 4.48 -3.72 14.23
CA LEU A 8 4.31 -3.12 12.91
C LEU A 8 5.19 -3.78 11.83
N SER A 9 6.33 -4.33 12.22
CA SER A 9 7.24 -5.06 11.31
C SER A 9 6.87 -6.52 11.09
N VAL A 10 5.83 -7.05 11.73
CA VAL A 10 5.36 -8.43 11.48
C VAL A 10 4.82 -8.54 10.05
N ALA A 11 5.15 -9.64 9.37
CA ALA A 11 4.90 -9.86 7.94
C ALA A 11 3.48 -9.49 7.46
N PRO A 12 2.37 -9.96 8.08
CA PRO A 12 1.01 -9.54 7.72
C PRO A 12 0.78 -8.03 7.86
N VAL A 13 1.25 -7.39 8.94
CA VAL A 13 1.01 -5.96 9.20
C VAL A 13 1.73 -5.10 8.16
N LEU A 14 3.01 -5.41 7.91
CA LEU A 14 3.79 -4.70 6.91
C LEU A 14 3.23 -4.92 5.49
N SER A 15 2.77 -6.13 5.18
CA SER A 15 2.16 -6.45 3.88
C SER A 15 0.86 -5.69 3.67
N THR A 16 -0.01 -5.61 4.67
CA THR A 16 -1.26 -4.83 4.56
C THR A 16 -0.99 -3.34 4.38
N LEU A 17 -0.02 -2.77 5.11
CA LEU A 17 0.36 -1.37 4.93
C LEU A 17 0.92 -1.11 3.53
N TRP A 18 1.80 -2.00 3.04
CA TRP A 18 2.43 -1.85 1.74
C TRP A 18 1.44 -2.02 0.59
N PHE A 19 0.68 -3.12 0.56
CA PHE A 19 -0.31 -3.37 -0.48
C PHE A 19 -1.49 -2.41 -0.40
N GLY A 20 -1.86 -1.94 0.80
CA GLY A 20 -2.87 -0.89 0.95
C GLY A 20 -2.43 0.42 0.31
N ALA A 21 -1.18 0.84 0.56
CA ALA A 21 -0.62 2.04 -0.07
C ALA A 21 -0.46 1.87 -1.59
N LEU A 22 0.06 0.72 -2.05
CA LEU A 22 0.22 0.41 -3.47
C LEU A 22 -1.12 0.37 -4.21
N ALA A 23 -2.13 -0.29 -3.62
CA ALA A 23 -3.47 -0.36 -4.20
C ALA A 23 -4.09 1.03 -4.29
N GLY A 24 -4.02 1.84 -3.21
CA GLY A 24 -4.51 3.21 -3.23
C GLY A 24 -3.84 4.08 -4.30
N LEU A 25 -2.53 3.97 -4.44
CA LEU A 25 -1.77 4.65 -5.49
C LEU A 25 -2.27 4.24 -6.89
N LEU A 26 -2.36 2.94 -7.15
CA LEU A 26 -2.79 2.43 -8.45
C LEU A 26 -4.24 2.82 -8.78
N ILE A 27 -5.12 2.83 -7.77
CA ILE A 27 -6.51 3.29 -7.92
C ILE A 27 -6.54 4.76 -8.33
N GLU A 28 -5.79 5.62 -7.63
CA GLU A 28 -5.76 7.04 -7.95
C GLU A 28 -5.12 7.34 -9.31
N ILE A 29 -4.06 6.60 -9.69
CA ILE A 29 -3.47 6.70 -11.03
C ILE A 29 -4.50 6.37 -12.10
N ASN A 30 -5.21 5.24 -11.98
CA ASN A 30 -6.25 4.86 -12.95
C ASN A 30 -7.50 5.75 -12.85
N ARG A 31 -7.75 6.45 -11.72
CA ARG A 31 -8.82 7.45 -11.61
C ARG A 31 -8.48 8.73 -12.38
N LEU A 32 -7.23 9.16 -12.34
CA LEU A 32 -6.74 10.38 -13.01
C LEU A 32 -6.39 10.14 -14.48
N PHE A 33 -5.93 8.93 -14.82
CA PHE A 33 -5.52 8.51 -16.16
C PHE A 33 -6.18 7.14 -16.48
N PRO A 34 -7.49 7.13 -16.81
CA PRO A 34 -8.26 5.89 -16.92
C PRO A 34 -7.92 5.04 -18.15
N ASP A 35 -7.41 5.66 -19.21
CA ASP A 35 -7.10 4.98 -20.45
C ASP A 35 -5.65 5.29 -20.83
N ALA A 36 -4.75 4.41 -20.39
CA ALA A 36 -3.31 4.50 -20.65
C ALA A 36 -2.86 3.49 -21.73
N LEU A 37 -3.81 2.90 -22.46
CA LEU A 37 -3.51 1.98 -23.56
C LEU A 37 -3.07 2.81 -24.77
N SER A 38 -1.81 2.63 -25.19
CA SER A 38 -1.26 3.21 -26.41
C SER A 38 -1.50 2.34 -27.64
#